data_AF-A0A8E2W5D4-F1
#
_entry.id   AF-A0A8E2W5D4-F1
#
_cell.length_a   1.000
_cell.length_b   1.000
_cell.length_c   1.000
_cell.angle_alpha   90.00
_cell.angle_beta   90.00
_cell.angle_gamma   90.00
#
_symmetry.space_group_name_H-M   'P 1'
#
loop_
_entity.id
_entity.type
_entity.pdbx_description
1 polymer ?
#
loop_
_entity_poly.entity_id
_entity_poly.type
_entity_poly.pdbx_seq_one_letter_code
_entity_poly.pdbx_strand_id
1 'polypeptide(L)'
;MKPIIATESEQPEIYATVRREMPAIHRAVNRMAKQMRGLSDVSQKQAIAELTAIWVLANYPEDLDLALSLSEAIRHQTDIHIRESKKYAGGARH
;
A
#
# COMPACT_ATOMS: atom_id res chain seq x y z
N MET A 1 10.64 -24.12 3.99
CA MET A 1 10.54 -22.86 4.79
C MET A 1 9.08 -22.68 5.15
N LYS A 2 8.72 -22.47 6.43
CA LYS A 2 7.33 -22.12 6.76
C LYS A 2 7.02 -20.74 6.16
N PRO A 3 5.80 -20.49 5.65
CA PRO A 3 5.40 -19.15 5.27
C PRO A 3 5.62 -18.21 6.47
N ILE A 4 6.27 -17.07 6.23
CA ILE A 4 6.46 -16.02 7.26
C ILE A 4 5.12 -15.34 7.60
N ILE A 5 4.12 -15.53 6.75
CA ILE A 5 2.79 -14.94 6.86
C ILE A 5 1.86 -15.98 7.50
N ALA A 6 1.29 -15.61 8.65
CA ALA A 6 0.27 -16.42 9.30
C ALA A 6 -0.98 -16.53 8.41
N THR A 7 -1.55 -17.72 8.30
CA THR A 7 -2.77 -17.96 7.52
C THR A 7 -4.03 -17.48 8.25
N GLU A 8 -5.15 -17.34 7.55
CA GLU A 8 -6.44 -17.00 8.18
C GLU A 8 -6.85 -18.01 9.27
N SER A 9 -6.46 -19.28 9.15
CA SER A 9 -6.69 -20.26 10.21
C SER A 9 -5.76 -20.11 11.41
N GLU A 10 -4.57 -19.52 11.21
CA GLU A 10 -3.60 -19.28 12.28
C GLU A 10 -3.88 -17.98 13.04
N GLN A 11 -4.51 -16.98 12.40
CA GLN A 11 -4.85 -15.68 13.01
C GLN A 11 -6.27 -15.19 12.61
N PRO A 12 -7.33 -15.93 12.92
CA PRO A 12 -8.68 -15.62 12.45
C PRO A 12 -9.17 -14.24 12.90
N GLU A 13 -8.81 -13.80 14.11
CA GLU A 13 -9.23 -12.51 14.68
C GLU A 13 -8.67 -11.30 13.90
N ILE A 14 -7.41 -11.41 13.49
CA ILE A 14 -6.71 -10.36 12.72
C ILE A 14 -7.32 -10.29 11.33
N TYR A 15 -7.51 -11.43 10.67
CA TYR A 15 -8.15 -11.49 9.36
C TYR A 15 -9.59 -10.97 9.39
N ALA A 16 -10.36 -11.27 10.43
CA ALA A 16 -11.72 -10.76 10.61
C ALA A 16 -11.74 -9.23 10.78
N THR A 17 -10.79 -8.68 11.56
CA THR A 17 -10.64 -7.23 11.76
C THR A 17 -10.30 -6.53 10.44
N VAL A 18 -9.29 -7.04 9.73
CA VAL A 18 -8.88 -6.51 8.43
C VAL A 18 -10.02 -6.57 7.42
N ARG A 19 -10.77 -7.69 7.36
CA ARG A 19 -11.93 -7.85 6.46
C ARG A 19 -13.03 -6.83 6.77
N ARG A 20 -13.32 -6.60 8.05
CA ARG A 20 -14.31 -5.60 8.51
C ARG A 20 -13.90 -4.18 8.10
N GLU A 21 -12.61 -3.86 8.17
CA GLU A 21 -12.08 -2.51 7.93
C GLU A 21 -11.75 -2.24 6.45
N MET A 22 -11.60 -3.29 5.64
CA MET A 22 -11.24 -3.23 4.22
C MET A 22 -12.04 -2.20 3.39
N PRO A 23 -13.38 -2.10 3.52
CA PRO A 23 -14.13 -1.10 2.77
C PRO A 23 -13.74 0.35 3.12
N ALA A 24 -13.42 0.63 4.39
CA ALA A 24 -12.98 1.95 4.82
C ALA A 24 -11.57 2.25 4.30
N ILE A 25 -10.67 1.26 4.37
CA ILE A 25 -9.31 1.34 3.82
C ILE A 25 -9.36 1.67 2.33
N HIS A 26 -10.15 0.92 1.54
CA HIS A 26 -10.31 1.18 0.10
C HIS A 26 -10.84 2.59 -0.19
N ARG A 27 -11.79 3.10 0.60
CA ARG A 27 -12.29 4.48 0.44
C ARG A 27 -11.22 5.51 0.75
N ALA A 28 -10.42 5.31 1.80
CA ALA A 28 -9.33 6.21 2.16
C ALA A 28 -8.27 6.26 1.05
N VAL A 29 -7.80 5.09 0.59
CA VAL A 29 -6.82 4.97 -0.51
C VAL A 29 -7.34 5.63 -1.79
N ASN A 30 -8.60 5.38 -2.17
CA ASN A 30 -9.17 6.00 -3.36
C ASN A 30 -9.27 7.53 -3.28
N ARG A 31 -9.52 8.10 -2.08
CA ARG A 31 -9.52 9.56 -1.89
C ARG A 31 -8.12 10.15 -2.04
N MET A 32 -7.11 9.51 -1.44
CA MET A 32 -5.72 9.94 -1.58
C MET A 32 -5.25 9.82 -3.04
N ALA A 33 -5.56 8.72 -3.70
CA ALA A 33 -5.25 8.52 -5.11
C ALA A 33 -5.90 9.57 -6.02
N LYS A 34 -7.09 10.09 -5.68
CA LYS A 34 -7.71 11.20 -6.41
C LYS A 34 -6.90 12.49 -6.31
N GLN A 35 -6.32 12.79 -5.13
CA GLN A 35 -5.50 14.00 -4.93
C GLN A 35 -4.19 13.95 -5.72
N MET A 36 -3.68 12.76 -6.02
CA MET A 36 -2.49 12.58 -6.85
C MET A 36 -2.78 12.69 -8.36
N ARG A 37 -4.06 12.73 -8.78
CA ARG A 37 -4.41 12.85 -10.20
C ARG A 37 -3.99 14.22 -10.74
N GLY A 38 -3.31 14.24 -11.88
CA GLY A 38 -2.84 15.47 -12.52
C GLY A 38 -1.44 15.90 -12.10
N LEU A 39 -0.84 15.24 -11.09
CA LEU A 39 0.58 15.35 -10.81
C LEU A 39 1.39 14.60 -11.88
N SER A 40 2.62 15.05 -12.13
CA SER A 40 3.57 14.33 -13.00
C SER A 40 3.90 12.94 -12.42
N ASP A 41 4.32 12.01 -13.26
CA ASP A 41 4.72 10.66 -12.80
C ASP A 41 5.84 10.71 -11.74
N VAL A 42 6.75 11.68 -11.84
CA VAL A 42 7.82 11.91 -10.86
C VAL A 42 7.24 12.39 -9.52
N SER A 43 6.32 13.35 -9.57
CA SER A 43 5.64 13.88 -8.37
C SER A 43 4.75 12.84 -7.69
N GLN A 44 4.09 11.96 -8.46
CA GLN A 44 3.32 10.85 -7.91
C GLN A 44 4.23 9.83 -7.20
N LYS A 45 5.39 9.50 -7.79
CA LYS A 45 6.40 8.63 -7.16
C LYS A 45 6.93 9.21 -5.86
N GLN A 46 7.25 10.51 -5.85
CA GLN A 46 7.67 11.21 -4.64
C GLN A 46 6.61 11.14 -3.54
N ALA A 47 5.34 11.40 -3.88
CA ALA A 47 4.23 11.32 -2.93
C ALA A 47 4.06 9.91 -2.35
N ILE A 48 4.20 8.85 -3.16
CA ILE A 48 4.13 7.47 -2.66
C ILE A 48 5.32 7.16 -1.75
N ALA A 49 6.54 7.58 -2.12
CA ALA A 49 7.73 7.38 -1.30
C ALA A 49 7.62 8.05 0.08
N GLU A 50 7.08 9.28 0.14
CA GLU A 50 6.83 9.99 1.39
C GLU A 50 5.73 9.29 2.22
N LEU A 51 4.65 8.87 1.59
CA LEU A 51 3.58 8.11 2.25
C LEU A 51 4.09 6.78 2.83
N THR A 52 5.01 6.10 2.13
CA THR A 52 5.67 4.89 2.62
C THR A 52 6.49 5.19 3.88
N ALA A 53 7.32 6.25 3.87
CA ALA A 53 8.10 6.63 5.04
C ALA A 53 7.20 6.95 6.26
N ILE A 54 6.14 7.75 6.04
CA ILE A 54 5.17 8.10 7.08
C ILE A 54 4.49 6.86 7.65
N TRP A 55 4.07 5.92 6.79
CA TRP A 55 3.45 4.68 7.22
C TRP A 55 4.41 3.81 8.03
N VAL A 56 5.67 3.70 7.63
CA VAL A 56 6.68 2.96 8.39
C VAL A 56 6.87 3.58 9.77
N LEU A 57 7.07 4.90 9.85
CA LEU A 57 7.25 5.60 11.14
C LEU A 57 6.00 5.54 12.03
N ALA A 58 4.80 5.44 11.45
CA ALA A 58 3.58 5.23 12.25
C ALA A 58 3.52 3.86 12.93
N ASN A 59 4.19 2.84 12.38
CA ASN A 59 4.22 1.47 12.92
C ASN A 59 5.53 1.16 13.67
N TYR A 60 6.63 1.80 13.27
CA TYR A 60 7.99 1.62 13.76
C TYR A 60 8.63 3.00 13.99
N PRO A 61 8.17 3.76 15.00
CA PRO A 61 8.54 5.18 15.16
C PRO A 61 10.03 5.41 15.41
N GLU A 62 10.72 4.41 15.96
CA GLU A 62 12.16 4.49 16.28
C GLU A 62 13.06 4.03 15.11
N ASP A 63 12.48 3.47 14.04
CA ASP A 63 13.25 2.87 12.94
C ASP A 63 13.26 3.77 11.71
N LEU A 64 13.98 4.90 11.83
CA LEU A 64 14.16 5.87 10.75
C LEU A 64 14.87 5.25 9.54
N ASP A 65 15.85 4.38 9.78
CA ASP A 65 16.62 3.73 8.71
C ASP A 65 15.72 2.82 7.86
N LEU A 66 14.80 2.07 8.48
CA LEU A 66 13.79 1.30 7.75
C LEU A 66 12.86 2.21 6.94
N ALA A 67 12.40 3.33 7.51
CA ALA A 67 11.53 4.26 6.84
C ALA A 67 12.19 4.87 5.58
N LEU A 68 13.45 5.29 5.70
CA LEU A 68 14.23 5.84 4.59
C LEU A 68 14.53 4.77 3.54
N SER A 69 14.96 3.58 3.96
CA SER A 69 15.29 2.48 3.04
C SER A 69 14.10 2.06 2.16
N LEU A 70 12.91 1.95 2.76
CA LEU A 70 11.69 1.59 2.03
C LEU A 70 11.20 2.73 1.14
N SER A 71 11.32 3.98 1.59
CA SER A 71 11.01 5.17 0.79
C SER A 71 11.90 5.26 -0.46
N GLU A 72 13.20 5.05 -0.29
CA GLU A 72 14.16 5.03 -1.40
C GLU A 72 13.89 3.87 -2.36
N ALA A 73 13.58 2.68 -1.87
CA ALA A 73 13.24 1.54 -2.72
C ALA A 73 12.05 1.85 -3.66
N ILE A 74 11.01 2.54 -3.14
CA ILE A 74 9.85 2.98 -3.92
C ILE A 74 10.24 4.06 -4.93
N ARG A 75 11.10 5.02 -4.54
CA ARG A 75 11.60 6.08 -5.44
C ARG A 75 12.38 5.51 -6.62
N HIS A 76 13.17 4.46 -6.39
CA HIS A 76 13.98 3.79 -7.41
C HIS A 76 13.18 2.81 -8.28
N GLN A 77 11.94 2.50 -7.93
CA GLN A 77 11.07 1.63 -8.72
C GLN A 77 10.52 2.40 -9.93
N THR A 78 11.33 2.53 -10.97
CA THR A 78 10.98 3.28 -12.19
C THR A 78 9.85 2.62 -12.99
N ASP A 79 9.67 1.29 -12.87
CA ASP A 79 8.79 0.47 -13.72
C ASP A 79 7.70 -0.29 -12.94
N ILE A 80 6.83 0.44 -12.21
CA ILE A 80 5.62 -0.20 -11.66
C ILE A 80 4.63 -0.44 -12.81
N HIS A 81 4.62 -1.65 -13.36
CA HIS A 81 3.56 -2.11 -14.24
C HIS A 81 2.28 -2.35 -13.42
N ILE A 82 1.42 -1.32 -13.29
CA ILE A 82 0.06 -1.41 -12.72
C ILE A 82 -0.87 -2.17 -13.69
N ARG A 83 -0.54 -3.42 -14.05
CA ARG A 83 -1.41 -4.29 -14.86
C ARG A 83 -2.26 -5.22 -14.00
N GLU A 84 -1.81 -5.61 -12.80
CA GLU A 84 -2.54 -6.60 -11.99
C GLU A 84 -3.55 -6.00 -11.01
N SER A 85 -3.32 -4.80 -10.46
CA SER A 85 -4.26 -4.19 -9.49
C SER A 85 -5.61 -3.80 -10.11
N LYS A 86 -5.68 -3.63 -11.44
CA LYS A 86 -6.94 -3.31 -12.16
C LYS A 86 -7.70 -4.55 -12.65
N LYS A 87 -7.09 -5.74 -12.70
CA LYS A 87 -7.82 -6.97 -13.06
C LYS A 87 -8.91 -7.30 -12.05
N TYR A 88 -8.72 -6.92 -10.77
CA TYR A 88 -9.70 -7.14 -9.71
C TYR A 88 -10.78 -6.03 -9.60
N ALA A 89 -10.56 -4.85 -10.19
CA ALA A 89 -11.53 -3.74 -10.15
C ALA A 89 -12.51 -3.73 -11.34
N GLY A 90 -12.24 -4.49 -12.40
CA GLY A 90 -13.03 -4.51 -13.63
C GLY A 90 -13.87 -5.77 -13.89
N GLY A 91 -13.85 -6.76 -12.99
CA GLY A 91 -14.49 -8.08 -13.20
C GLY A 91 -16.03 -8.12 -13.05
N ALA A 92 -16.70 -6.97 -12.92
CA ALA A 92 -18.15 -6.91 -12.80
C ALA A 92 -18.72 -5.89 -13.79
N ARG A 93 -18.83 -6.32 -15.06
CA ARG A 93 -19.76 -5.80 -16.09
C ARG A 93 -19.65 -6.72 -17.31
N HIS A 94 -20.50 -7.74 -17.30
CA HIS A 94 -21.01 -8.35 -18.53
C HIS A 94 -22.05 -7.41 -19.15
#